data_AF-A0A2N1DN03-F1
#
_entry.id   AF-A0A2N1DN03-F1
#
_cell.length_a   1.000
_cell.length_b   1.000
_cell.length_c   1.000
_cell.angle_alpha   90.00
_cell.angle_beta   90.00
_cell.angle_gamma   90.00
#
_symmetry.space_group_name_H-M   'P 1'
#
loop_
_entity.id
_entity.type
_entity.pdbx_description
1 polymer ?
#
loop_
_entity_poly.entity_id
_entity_poly.type
_entity_poly.pdbx_seq_one_letter_code
_entity_poly.pdbx_strand_id
1 'polypeptide(L)'
;MYQRIYKAYQLLSNGDKADLKRCNLKKLADSPAYFRVLKFSGAKDTQQTQRILYLLVGLKISDDQPGVNVANALLNAGVKEAQIIQITRSGDNGIDYLKRQLVRCENIKLESIGKLAQFWGDNARRNLLKNFILSANDTPAAS
;
A
#
# COMPACT_ATOMS: atom_id res chain seq x y z
N MET A 1 1.27 3.07 -14.01
CA MET A 1 1.01 1.62 -13.82
C MET A 1 -0.02 1.40 -12.71
N TYR A 2 0.26 1.83 -11.47
CA TYR A 2 -0.62 1.63 -10.32
C TYR A 2 -2.04 2.19 -10.48
N GLN A 3 -2.23 3.33 -11.16
CA GLN A 3 -3.56 3.89 -11.42
C GLN A 3 -4.46 2.93 -12.21
N ARG A 4 -3.92 2.27 -13.25
CA ARG A 4 -4.67 1.30 -14.06
C ARG A 4 -5.03 0.06 -13.27
N ILE A 5 -4.09 -0.43 -12.45
CA ILE A 5 -4.32 -1.57 -11.54
C ILE A 5 -5.41 -1.22 -10.52
N TYR A 6 -5.37 -0.02 -9.95
CA TYR A 6 -6.39 0.44 -8.99
C TYR A 6 -7.78 0.56 -9.64
N LYS A 7 -7.87 1.18 -10.83
CA LYS A 7 -9.13 1.25 -11.59
C LYS A 7 -9.68 -0.15 -11.89
N ALA A 8 -8.84 -1.08 -12.34
CA ALA A 8 -9.23 -2.47 -12.57
C ALA A 8 -9.73 -3.16 -11.29
N TYR A 9 -9.06 -2.93 -10.15
CA TYR A 9 -9.51 -3.41 -8.86
C TYR A 9 -10.89 -2.84 -8.47
N GLN A 10 -11.16 -1.57 -8.76
CA GLN A 10 -12.46 -0.95 -8.46
C GLN A 10 -13.61 -1.57 -9.26
N LEU A 11 -13.34 -2.03 -10.48
CA LEU A 11 -14.32 -2.71 -11.35
C LEU A 11 -14.65 -4.16 -10.94
N LEU A 12 -13.90 -4.74 -10.00
CA LEU A 12 -14.15 -6.10 -9.53
C LEU A 12 -15.47 -6.21 -8.76
N SER A 13 -16.06 -7.41 -8.82
CA SER A 13 -17.19 -7.78 -7.96
C SER A 13 -16.80 -7.77 -6.47
N ASN A 14 -17.79 -7.66 -5.58
CA ASN A 14 -17.55 -7.78 -4.14
C ASN A 14 -16.92 -9.13 -3.75
N GLY A 15 -17.29 -10.21 -4.44
CA GLY A 15 -16.70 -11.54 -4.25
C GLY A 15 -15.22 -11.57 -4.60
N ASP A 16 -14.84 -11.00 -5.74
CA ASP A 16 -13.43 -10.90 -6.17
C ASP A 16 -12.61 -9.99 -5.24
N LYS A 17 -13.19 -8.87 -4.79
CA LYS A 17 -12.55 -7.99 -3.80
C LYS A 17 -12.33 -8.73 -2.47
N ALA A 18 -13.28 -9.56 -2.05
CA ALA A 18 -13.18 -10.37 -0.83
C ALA A 18 -12.13 -11.48 -0.97
N ASP A 19 -12.04 -12.13 -2.14
CA ASP A 19 -11.00 -13.12 -2.45
C ASP A 19 -9.60 -12.49 -2.32
N LEU A 20 -9.36 -11.37 -3.01
CA LEU A 20 -8.08 -10.65 -2.93
C LEU A 20 -7.73 -10.22 -1.51
N LYS A 21 -8.73 -9.84 -0.69
CA LYS A 21 -8.51 -9.42 0.71
C LYS A 21 -8.02 -10.57 1.60
N ARG A 22 -8.30 -11.82 1.24
CA ARG A 22 -7.89 -13.03 1.99
C ARG A 22 -6.53 -13.56 1.53
N CYS A 23 -6.08 -13.19 0.33
CA CYS A 23 -4.77 -13.59 -0.17
C CYS A 23 -3.64 -12.91 0.63
N ASN A 24 -2.53 -13.63 0.80
CA ASN A 24 -1.24 -13.00 1.05
C ASN A 24 -0.55 -12.71 -0.30
N LEU A 25 0.59 -12.02 -0.28
CA LEU A 25 1.29 -11.66 -1.51
C LEU A 25 1.63 -12.89 -2.38
N LYS A 26 1.99 -14.02 -1.75
CA LYS A 26 2.34 -15.26 -2.47
C LYS A 26 1.14 -15.88 -3.19
N LYS A 27 0.01 -16.03 -2.49
CA LYS A 27 -1.21 -16.65 -3.01
C LYS A 27 -1.98 -15.75 -3.98
N LEU A 28 -1.73 -14.44 -3.97
CA LEU A 28 -2.39 -13.49 -4.86
C LEU A 28 -2.08 -13.78 -6.33
N ALA A 29 -0.89 -14.28 -6.65
CA ALA A 29 -0.49 -14.62 -8.02
C ALA A 29 -1.38 -15.72 -8.64
N ASP A 30 -1.97 -16.59 -7.81
CA ASP A 30 -2.78 -17.73 -8.26
C ASP A 30 -4.29 -17.46 -8.15
N SER A 31 -4.70 -16.26 -7.69
CA SER A 31 -6.11 -15.92 -7.50
C SER A 31 -6.80 -15.62 -8.85
N PRO A 32 -8.01 -16.17 -9.08
CA PRO A 32 -8.83 -15.77 -10.24
C PRO A 32 -9.13 -14.27 -10.29
N ALA A 33 -9.30 -13.62 -9.14
CA ALA A 33 -9.51 -12.18 -9.07
C ALA A 33 -8.27 -11.40 -9.52
N TYR A 34 -7.06 -11.91 -9.27
CA TYR A 34 -5.83 -11.31 -9.78
C TYR A 34 -5.76 -11.35 -11.31
N PHE A 35 -6.09 -12.49 -11.93
CA PHE A 35 -6.11 -12.59 -13.39
C PHE A 35 -7.15 -11.67 -14.04
N ARG A 36 -8.29 -11.43 -13.38
CA ARG A 36 -9.27 -10.41 -13.81
C ARG A 36 -8.68 -9.00 -13.75
N VAL A 37 -7.91 -8.67 -12.71
CA VAL A 37 -7.19 -7.38 -12.65
C VAL A 37 -6.20 -7.24 -13.79
N LEU A 38 -5.43 -8.28 -14.12
CA LEU A 38 -4.53 -8.27 -15.27
C LEU A 38 -5.29 -8.01 -16.58
N LYS A 39 -6.39 -8.75 -16.81
CA LYS A 39 -7.27 -8.58 -17.98
C LYS A 39 -7.80 -7.15 -18.10
N PHE A 40 -8.32 -6.58 -17.01
CA PHE A 40 -8.91 -5.23 -17.02
C PHE A 40 -7.89 -4.10 -17.10
N SER A 41 -6.71 -4.28 -16.51
CA SER A 41 -5.67 -3.24 -16.47
C SER A 41 -4.70 -3.26 -17.65
N GLY A 42 -4.59 -4.41 -18.35
CA GLY A 42 -3.54 -4.68 -19.32
C GLY A 42 -2.14 -4.70 -18.71
N ALA A 43 -2.03 -4.86 -17.38
CA ALA A 43 -0.74 -4.95 -16.71
C ALA A 43 -0.06 -6.29 -17.01
N LYS A 44 1.28 -6.28 -17.03
CA LYS A 44 2.07 -7.51 -17.12
C LYS A 44 1.98 -8.29 -15.82
N ASP A 45 1.97 -9.61 -15.90
CA ASP A 45 2.12 -10.47 -14.73
C ASP A 45 3.57 -10.37 -14.21
N THR A 46 3.74 -9.67 -13.10
CA THR A 46 5.04 -9.41 -12.49
C THR A 46 4.88 -9.26 -10.99
N GLN A 47 5.94 -9.54 -10.23
CA GLN A 47 5.98 -9.26 -8.79
C GLN A 47 5.68 -7.79 -8.47
N GLN A 48 6.00 -6.85 -9.36
CA GLN A 48 5.63 -5.45 -9.19
C GLN A 48 4.11 -5.25 -9.24
N THR A 49 3.44 -5.83 -10.24
CA THR A 49 1.97 -5.80 -10.35
C THR A 49 1.31 -6.43 -9.12
N GLN A 50 1.82 -7.59 -8.67
CA GLN A 50 1.34 -8.29 -7.48
C GLN A 50 1.46 -7.41 -6.22
N ARG A 51 2.63 -6.80 -5.99
CA ARG A 51 2.85 -5.88 -4.85
C ARG A 51 1.94 -4.66 -4.88
N ILE A 52 1.77 -4.04 -6.04
CA ILE A 52 0.87 -2.89 -6.21
C ILE A 52 -0.56 -3.29 -5.84
N LEU A 53 -1.09 -4.37 -6.42
CA LEU A 53 -2.45 -4.80 -6.11
C LEU A 53 -2.58 -5.18 -4.64
N TYR A 54 -1.67 -6.01 -4.13
CA TYR A 54 -1.69 -6.49 -2.76
C TYR A 54 -1.74 -5.33 -1.76
N LEU A 55 -0.93 -4.29 -1.95
CA LEU A 55 -0.94 -3.13 -1.06
C LEU A 55 -2.24 -2.33 -1.18
N LEU A 56 -2.82 -2.17 -2.36
CA LEU A 56 -4.04 -1.39 -2.60
C LEU A 56 -5.34 -2.05 -2.11
N VAL A 57 -5.40 -3.38 -2.05
CA VAL A 57 -6.63 -4.13 -1.72
C VAL A 57 -7.22 -3.70 -0.36
N GLY A 58 -8.44 -3.19 -0.34
CA GLY A 58 -9.10 -2.79 0.90
C GLY A 58 -8.50 -1.57 1.61
N LEU A 59 -7.67 -0.78 0.91
CA LEU A 59 -7.29 0.54 1.40
C LEU A 59 -8.39 1.56 1.11
N LYS A 60 -8.55 2.50 2.04
CA LYS A 60 -9.35 3.71 1.85
C LYS A 60 -8.48 4.77 1.14
N ILE A 61 -8.57 4.77 -0.18
CA ILE A 61 -7.84 5.73 -1.03
C ILE A 61 -8.65 7.01 -1.15
N SER A 62 -7.97 8.15 -1.08
CA SER A 62 -8.59 9.45 -1.33
C SER A 62 -8.66 9.71 -2.84
N ASP A 63 -9.88 9.90 -3.36
CA ASP A 63 -10.10 10.33 -4.75
C ASP A 63 -9.97 11.87 -4.90
N ASP A 64 -10.14 12.62 -3.80
CA ASP A 64 -10.09 14.08 -3.77
C ASP A 64 -9.01 14.64 -2.81
N GLN A 65 -8.64 15.91 -2.98
CA GLN A 65 -7.83 16.65 -2.01
C GLN A 65 -8.71 17.03 -0.79
N PRO A 66 -8.19 16.97 0.45
CA PRO A 66 -6.80 16.76 0.84
C PRO A 66 -6.48 15.33 1.31
N GLY A 67 -6.05 14.45 0.41
CA GLY A 67 -5.46 13.17 0.80
C GLY A 67 -4.06 13.32 1.44
N VAL A 68 -3.65 12.35 2.27
CA VAL A 68 -2.34 12.34 2.94
C VAL A 68 -1.37 11.34 2.30
N ASN A 69 -0.06 11.59 2.43
CA ASN A 69 0.96 10.62 2.00
C ASN A 69 1.00 9.40 2.96
N VAL A 70 1.67 8.32 2.56
CA VAL A 70 1.76 7.09 3.36
C VAL A 70 2.35 7.32 4.76
N ALA A 71 3.38 8.17 4.89
CA ALA A 71 4.01 8.44 6.19
C ALA A 71 3.03 9.11 7.16
N ASN A 72 2.35 10.17 6.72
CA ASN A 72 1.32 10.88 7.49
C ASN A 72 0.13 9.98 7.83
N ALA A 73 -0.30 9.15 6.88
CA ALA A 73 -1.35 8.17 7.12
C ALA A 73 -0.98 7.20 8.24
N LEU A 74 0.27 6.70 8.26
CA LEU A 74 0.77 5.82 9.31
C LEU A 74 0.87 6.53 10.66
N LEU A 75 1.33 7.78 10.69
CA LEU A 75 1.36 8.62 11.90
C LEU A 75 -0.06 8.83 12.47
N ASN A 76 -1.00 9.24 11.62
CA ASN A 76 -2.40 9.46 12.00
C ASN A 76 -3.06 8.17 12.52
N ALA A 77 -2.65 7.00 12.01
CA ALA A 77 -3.09 5.69 12.49
C ALA A 77 -2.38 5.23 13.79
N GLY A 78 -1.52 6.07 14.38
CA GLY A 78 -0.82 5.79 15.63
C GLY A 78 0.30 4.75 15.51
N VAL A 79 0.80 4.51 14.30
CA VAL A 79 1.93 3.59 14.06
C VAL A 79 3.17 4.17 14.74
N LYS A 80 3.93 3.33 15.44
CA LYS A 80 5.14 3.75 16.17
C LYS A 80 6.38 3.64 15.28
N GLU A 81 7.37 4.49 15.52
CA GLU A 81 8.62 4.49 14.76
C GLU A 81 9.29 3.11 14.73
N ALA A 82 9.31 2.39 15.87
CA ALA A 82 9.85 1.03 15.96
C ALA A 82 9.20 0.06 14.95
N GLN A 83 7.91 0.22 14.66
CA GLN A 83 7.20 -0.59 13.67
C GLN A 83 7.63 -0.22 12.24
N ILE A 84 7.89 1.06 11.97
CA ILE A 84 8.42 1.52 10.67
C ILE A 84 9.85 1.02 10.45
N ILE A 85 10.69 1.05 11.48
CA ILE A 85 12.04 0.47 11.45
C ILE A 85 11.96 -1.02 11.14
N GLN A 86 11.05 -1.76 11.79
CA GLN A 86 10.83 -3.18 11.49
C GLN A 86 10.40 -3.39 10.03
N ILE A 87 9.40 -2.65 9.54
CA ILE A 87 8.90 -2.73 8.15
C ILE A 87 10.05 -2.52 7.15
N THR A 88 10.86 -1.50 7.36
CA THR A 88 11.92 -1.09 6.42
C THR A 88 13.15 -2.01 6.44
N ARG A 89 13.41 -2.70 7.55
CA ARG A 89 14.51 -3.68 7.66
C ARG A 89 14.13 -5.10 7.24
N SER A 90 12.83 -5.40 7.08
CA SER A 90 12.34 -6.75 6.83
C SER A 90 12.39 -7.20 5.36
N GLY A 91 13.08 -6.47 4.48
CA GLY A 91 13.17 -6.83 3.06
C GLY A 91 11.78 -6.95 2.42
N ASP A 92 11.53 -8.07 1.73
CA ASP A 92 10.24 -8.35 1.08
C ASP A 92 9.12 -8.66 2.07
N ASN A 93 9.44 -9.26 3.23
CA ASN A 93 8.46 -9.49 4.31
C ASN A 93 7.90 -8.17 4.86
N GLY A 94 8.63 -7.07 4.66
CA GLY A 94 8.19 -5.72 5.01
C GLY A 94 6.88 -5.31 4.34
N ILE A 95 6.53 -5.88 3.17
CA ILE A 95 5.27 -5.57 2.47
C ILE A 95 4.05 -6.05 3.27
N ASP A 96 4.13 -7.25 3.87
CA ASP A 96 3.05 -7.77 4.71
C ASP A 96 2.90 -6.95 5.99
N TYR A 97 4.01 -6.53 6.60
CA TYR A 97 3.99 -5.66 7.78
C TYR A 97 3.41 -4.28 7.45
N LEU A 98 3.82 -3.70 6.32
CA LEU A 98 3.28 -2.44 5.84
C LEU A 98 1.77 -2.56 5.58
N LYS A 99 1.33 -3.64 4.92
CA LYS A 99 -0.08 -3.88 4.63
C LYS A 99 -0.94 -3.84 5.88
N ARG A 100 -0.50 -4.51 6.95
CA ARG A 100 -1.21 -4.56 8.24
C ARG A 100 -1.40 -3.18 8.87
N GLN A 101 -0.46 -2.27 8.66
CA GLN A 101 -0.61 -0.89 9.13
C GLN A 101 -1.51 -0.07 8.20
N LEU A 102 -1.33 -0.19 6.88
CA LEU A 102 -2.08 0.59 5.90
C LEU A 102 -3.59 0.35 5.93
N VAL A 103 -4.05 -0.86 6.24
CA VAL A 103 -5.50 -1.15 6.34
C VAL A 103 -6.20 -0.39 7.47
N ARG A 104 -5.44 0.15 8.42
CA ARG A 104 -5.93 1.00 9.52
C ARG A 104 -5.93 2.49 9.15
N CYS A 105 -5.28 2.85 8.05
CA CYS A 105 -5.14 4.22 7.61
C CYS A 105 -6.33 4.67 6.76
N GLU A 106 -6.58 5.97 6.75
CA GLU A 106 -7.63 6.59 5.96
C GLU A 106 -7.06 7.66 5.02
N ASN A 107 -7.78 7.95 3.93
CA ASN A 107 -7.50 9.04 3.00
C ASN A 107 -6.07 9.03 2.42
N ILE A 108 -5.53 7.85 2.13
CA ILE A 108 -4.19 7.72 1.54
C ILE A 108 -4.23 8.17 0.07
N LYS A 109 -3.32 9.07 -0.31
CA LYS A 109 -3.09 9.43 -1.73
C LYS A 109 -2.63 8.22 -2.53
N LEU A 110 -3.39 7.88 -3.58
CA LEU A 110 -3.09 6.77 -4.48
C LEU A 110 -1.65 6.84 -5.03
N GLU A 111 -1.21 8.03 -5.40
CA GLU A 111 0.14 8.25 -5.92
C GLU A 111 1.22 7.86 -4.90
N SER A 112 1.02 8.19 -3.62
CA SER A 112 2.00 7.94 -2.57
C SER A 112 2.18 6.43 -2.34
N ILE A 113 1.08 5.69 -2.18
CA ILE A 113 1.15 4.23 -2.01
C ILE A 113 1.53 3.52 -3.30
N GLY A 114 1.07 4.01 -4.45
CA GLY A 114 1.38 3.44 -5.76
C GLY A 114 2.87 3.51 -6.08
N LYS A 115 3.54 4.64 -5.83
CA LYS A 115 4.99 4.79 -6.00
C LYS A 115 5.77 3.89 -5.04
N LEU A 116 5.35 3.82 -3.78
CA LEU A 116 5.99 2.97 -2.76
C LEU A 116 5.90 1.48 -3.14
N ALA A 117 4.72 1.03 -3.58
CA ALA A 117 4.48 -0.36 -3.99
C ALA A 117 5.19 -0.72 -5.29
N GLN A 118 5.29 0.23 -6.22
CA GLN A 118 5.96 0.04 -7.50
C GLN A 118 7.46 -0.21 -7.31
N PHE A 119 8.08 0.40 -6.30
CA PHE A 119 9.52 0.36 -6.06
C PHE A 119 9.85 -0.04 -4.62
N TRP A 120 9.53 -1.25 -4.18
CA TRP A 120 9.90 -1.74 -2.84
C TRP A 120 11.39 -2.14 -2.74
N GLY A 121 12.29 -1.18 -2.97
CA GLY A 121 13.75 -1.35 -2.81
C GLY A 121 14.30 -0.51 -1.65
N ASP A 122 15.61 -0.60 -1.42
CA ASP A 122 16.28 0.07 -0.29
C ASP A 122 16.02 1.58 -0.24
N ASN A 123 16.08 2.26 -1.38
CA ASN A 123 15.83 3.69 -1.44
C ASN A 123 14.39 4.04 -1.02
N ALA A 124 13.39 3.28 -1.46
CA ALA A 124 12.00 3.54 -1.08
C ALA A 124 11.74 3.22 0.39
N ARG A 125 12.33 2.14 0.92
CA ARG A 125 12.25 1.80 2.34
C ARG A 125 12.91 2.89 3.20
N ARG A 126 14.09 3.38 2.80
CA ARG A 126 14.76 4.51 3.45
C ARG A 126 13.92 5.79 3.40
N ASN A 127 13.32 6.10 2.26
CA ASN A 127 12.46 7.28 2.11
C ASN A 127 11.17 7.18 2.94
N LEU A 128 10.58 5.99 3.10
CA LEU A 128 9.46 5.78 4.00
C LEU A 128 9.82 6.15 5.44
N LEU A 129 10.94 5.62 5.96
CA LEU A 129 11.41 5.94 7.31
C LEU A 129 11.75 7.43 7.46
N LYS A 130 12.49 8.00 6.49
CA LYS A 130 12.84 9.42 6.48
C LYS A 130 11.58 10.30 6.56
N ASN A 131 10.60 10.07 5.69
CA ASN A 131 9.38 10.86 5.65
C ASN A 131 8.57 10.69 6.93
N PHE A 132 8.53 9.48 7.50
CA PHE A 132 7.86 9.22 8.77
C PHE A 132 8.47 10.04 9.91
N ILE A 133 9.80 10.05 10.06
CA ILE A 133 10.49 10.81 11.11
C ILE A 133 10.30 12.32 10.92
N LEU A 134 10.49 12.81 9.70
CA LEU A 134 10.35 14.25 9.42
C LEU A 134 8.92 14.75 9.66
N SER A 135 7.91 13.94 9.35
CA SER A 135 6.51 14.30 9.60
C SER A 135 6.08 14.16 11.06
N ALA A 136 6.76 13.34 11.87
CA ALA A 136 6.50 13.25 13.30
C ALA A 136 6.94 14.52 14.05
N ASN A 137 8.03 15.16 13.61
CA ASN A 137 8.61 16.35 14.24
C ASN A 137 7.81 17.65 14.00
N ASP A 138 6.89 17.66 13.03
CA ASP A 138 6.01 18.81 12.75
C ASP A 138 4.70 18.77 13.56
N THR A 139 4.48 17.73 14.37
CA THR A 139 3.36 17.69 15.32
C THR A 139 3.88 18.25 16.65
N PRO A 140 3.44 19.44 17.11
CA PRO A 140 3.80 19.89 18.45
C PRO A 140 3.36 18.80 19.43
N ALA A 141 4.28 18.36 20.29
CA ALA A 141 3.95 17.46 21.37
C ALA A 141 2.76 18.08 22.12
N ALA A 142 1.59 17.44 22.03
CA ALA A 142 0.44 17.83 22.83
C ALA A 142 0.89 17.83 24.29
N SER A 143 0.85 19.01 24.89
CA SER A 143 1.26 19.31 26.25
C SER A 143 0.19 18.85 27.24
#